data_AF-A0A3D4ZYH8-F1
#
_entry.id   AF-A0A3D4ZYH8-F1
#
_cell.length_a   1.000
_cell.length_b   1.000
_cell.length_c   1.000
_cell.angle_alpha   90.00
_cell.angle_beta   90.00
_cell.angle_gamma   90.00
#
_symmetry.space_group_name_H-M   'P 1'
#
loop_
_entity.id
_entity.type
_entity.pdbx_description
1 polymer ?
#
loop_
_entity_poly.entity_id
_entity_poly.type
_entity_poly.pdbx_seq_one_letter_code
_entity_poly.pdbx_strand_id
1 'polypeptide(L)'
;MNDLHYKTKSVRTEALSAEDAQYIRDYAAGHRDDQQLFAYYVSDEPEVGNIKAAVLEDVYDIFADEDPYHPVIISNDSMHGLQAYARCGDINGLHPYPVVLRDYEVNDLDEVAAYVEGAVEFFRDSPHKQTVAYLHQGFNYGDYGAVNNRIPTYVEYRNQNLLALICGARGTIQFNRMVAHYPELYIGMPRLTQELAYLGPIMLAPTPDVTPTADCDGVKMLLKHHGGNLYLLACNASMEPRQVAITVPGLAAPGGRLRVVPEGREVSPNGETIHDAFGPWDVHVYTTAPAPDLPTVAEVVAEIAAANEARRKPGNLVYQEFEGDGVVVSASSSRAAGSRRPDTGLWHVVDGVIDKTDHYRCLTWQDATDDEFPDWLEIRLPQAHAVGRIVVYPFENSLRDYSVQAFVAGDWQTVGSVQGQEIESITHEFEPVVTDRVRILVTAANGKNSMVTEVEVYER
;
A
#
# COMPACT_ATOMS: atom_id res chain seq x y z
N MET A 1 13.61 3.24 -8.65
CA MET A 1 14.58 2.21 -8.26
C MET A 1 14.86 1.35 -9.48
N ASN A 2 16.06 1.42 -10.05
CA ASN A 2 16.51 0.45 -11.05
C ASN A 2 17.16 -0.69 -10.26
N ASP A 3 16.38 -1.70 -9.93
CA ASP A 3 16.86 -2.81 -9.10
C ASP A 3 18.06 -3.49 -9.79
N LEU A 4 19.23 -3.39 -9.17
CA LEU A 4 20.50 -3.79 -9.77
C LEU A 4 20.51 -5.28 -10.11
N HIS A 5 19.77 -6.08 -9.34
CA HIS A 5 19.60 -7.52 -9.49
C HIS A 5 18.98 -7.97 -10.83
N TYR A 6 18.25 -7.08 -11.54
CA TYR A 6 17.73 -7.39 -12.89
C TYR A 6 18.82 -7.28 -13.97
N LYS A 7 19.88 -6.52 -13.70
CA LYS A 7 21.01 -6.33 -14.62
C LYS A 7 22.18 -7.25 -14.30
N THR A 8 22.29 -7.74 -13.06
CA THR A 8 23.36 -8.65 -12.61
C THR A 8 22.86 -10.09 -12.55
N LYS A 9 22.83 -10.80 -13.70
CA LYS A 9 22.21 -12.13 -13.78
C LYS A 9 22.92 -13.20 -12.94
N SER A 10 24.21 -13.04 -12.67
CA SER A 10 25.01 -14.02 -11.92
C SER A 10 24.70 -14.06 -10.41
N VAL A 11 23.92 -13.11 -9.87
CA VAL A 11 23.46 -13.15 -8.46
C VAL A 11 22.61 -14.38 -8.11
N ARG A 12 22.09 -15.06 -9.14
CA ARG A 12 21.32 -16.32 -9.02
C ARG A 12 22.15 -17.58 -9.28
N THR A 13 23.46 -17.42 -9.47
CA THR A 13 24.40 -18.51 -9.77
C THR A 13 25.32 -18.75 -8.57
N GLU A 14 26.26 -19.69 -8.68
CA GLU A 14 27.16 -20.07 -7.58
C GLU A 14 28.21 -18.99 -7.23
N ALA A 15 28.45 -18.01 -8.11
CA ALA A 15 29.43 -16.94 -7.89
C ALA A 15 29.10 -15.68 -8.71
N LEU A 16 29.51 -14.51 -8.22
CA LEU A 16 29.44 -13.27 -8.98
C LEU A 16 30.41 -13.33 -10.16
N SER A 17 29.90 -13.14 -11.38
CA SER A 17 30.75 -13.11 -12.58
C SER A 17 31.63 -11.85 -12.59
N ALA A 18 32.81 -11.95 -13.22
CA ALA A 18 33.71 -10.79 -13.33
C ALA A 18 33.08 -9.62 -14.11
N GLU A 19 32.19 -9.92 -15.07
CA GLU A 19 31.44 -8.91 -15.82
C GLU A 19 30.44 -8.17 -14.93
N ASP A 20 29.61 -8.91 -14.18
CA ASP A 20 28.65 -8.30 -13.25
C ASP A 20 29.36 -7.54 -12.13
N ALA A 21 30.46 -8.08 -11.57
CA ALA A 21 31.26 -7.41 -10.56
C ALA A 21 31.83 -6.08 -11.07
N GLN A 22 32.36 -6.06 -12.31
CA GLN A 22 32.87 -4.82 -12.92
C GLN A 22 31.74 -3.83 -13.19
N TYR A 23 30.58 -4.30 -13.66
CA TYR A 23 29.40 -3.45 -13.84
C TYR A 23 28.97 -2.78 -12.52
N ILE A 24 28.94 -3.53 -11.41
CA ILE A 24 28.59 -2.97 -10.10
C ILE A 24 29.61 -1.93 -9.66
N ARG A 25 30.92 -2.19 -9.83
CA ARG A 25 31.97 -1.21 -9.53
C ARG A 25 31.80 0.08 -10.33
N ASP A 26 31.63 -0.05 -11.64
CA ASP A 26 31.45 1.09 -12.53
C ASP A 26 30.18 1.88 -12.16
N TYR A 27 29.11 1.18 -11.76
CA TYR A 27 27.88 1.78 -11.27
C TYR A 27 28.11 2.57 -9.98
N ALA A 28 28.71 1.97 -8.95
CA ALA A 28 29.01 2.65 -7.69
C ALA A 28 29.95 3.85 -7.89
N ALA A 29 31.06 3.65 -8.61
CA ALA A 29 32.02 4.72 -8.91
C ALA A 29 31.39 5.89 -9.69
N GLY A 30 30.40 5.61 -10.55
CA GLY A 30 29.67 6.62 -11.31
C GLY A 30 28.66 7.44 -10.49
N HIS A 31 28.24 6.95 -9.31
CA HIS A 31 27.20 7.59 -8.48
C HIS A 31 27.69 8.06 -7.11
N ARG A 32 28.85 7.61 -6.63
CA ARG A 32 29.36 7.91 -5.27
C ARG A 32 29.56 9.39 -4.93
N ASP A 33 29.68 10.25 -5.95
CA ASP A 33 29.84 11.69 -5.76
C ASP A 33 28.49 12.45 -5.87
N ASP A 34 27.38 11.74 -6.14
CA ASP A 34 26.04 12.33 -6.22
C ASP A 34 25.53 12.74 -4.84
N GLN A 35 25.46 14.03 -4.60
CA GLN A 35 24.99 14.61 -3.34
C GLN A 35 23.50 14.34 -3.05
N GLN A 36 22.73 13.87 -4.03
CA GLN A 36 21.33 13.49 -3.86
C GLN A 36 21.13 11.99 -3.61
N LEU A 37 22.19 11.18 -3.75
CA LEU A 37 22.12 9.77 -3.43
C LEU A 37 22.08 9.61 -1.92
N PHE A 38 21.08 8.87 -1.42
CA PHE A 38 21.06 8.45 -0.03
C PHE A 38 21.62 7.04 0.14
N ALA A 39 21.21 6.10 -0.71
CA ALA A 39 21.51 4.67 -0.55
C ALA A 39 21.37 3.90 -1.87
N TYR A 40 22.00 2.73 -1.93
CA TYR A 40 21.81 1.75 -3.01
C TYR A 40 20.79 0.69 -2.58
N TYR A 41 19.62 0.64 -3.23
CA TYR A 41 18.67 -0.47 -3.07
C TYR A 41 19.07 -1.60 -4.01
N VAL A 42 19.67 -2.67 -3.47
CA VAL A 42 20.36 -3.69 -4.29
C VAL A 42 19.53 -4.94 -4.53
N SER A 43 18.58 -5.25 -3.65
CA SER A 43 17.71 -6.41 -3.81
C SER A 43 16.40 -6.25 -3.06
N ASP A 44 15.32 -6.51 -3.78
CA ASP A 44 13.99 -6.78 -3.22
C ASP A 44 13.84 -8.27 -2.92
N GLU A 45 13.43 -8.63 -1.69
CA GLU A 45 13.09 -10.00 -1.25
C GLU A 45 13.98 -11.10 -1.86
N PRO A 46 15.31 -11.08 -1.62
CA PRO A 46 16.24 -12.00 -2.26
C PRO A 46 15.94 -13.48 -2.00
N GLU A 47 15.30 -13.80 -0.87
CA GLU A 47 14.77 -15.13 -0.53
C GLU A 47 13.69 -15.62 -1.50
N VAL A 48 12.87 -14.72 -2.04
CA VAL A 48 11.84 -15.02 -3.05
C VAL A 48 12.45 -15.08 -4.45
N GLY A 49 13.43 -14.20 -4.72
CA GLY A 49 14.08 -14.05 -6.04
C GLY A 49 15.08 -15.15 -6.44
N ASN A 50 15.27 -16.18 -5.60
CA ASN A 50 16.33 -17.21 -5.71
C ASN A 50 17.73 -16.59 -5.89
N ILE A 51 17.97 -15.46 -5.23
CA ILE A 51 19.30 -14.85 -5.14
C ILE A 51 20.13 -15.70 -4.17
N LYS A 52 21.44 -15.79 -4.36
CA LYS A 52 22.31 -16.52 -3.44
C LYS A 52 22.88 -15.54 -2.42
N ALA A 53 22.66 -15.81 -1.13
CA ALA A 53 23.14 -14.95 -0.04
C ALA A 53 24.64 -14.66 -0.12
N ALA A 54 25.47 -15.68 -0.36
CA ALA A 54 26.91 -15.50 -0.52
C ALA A 54 27.27 -14.57 -1.69
N VAL A 55 26.53 -14.65 -2.80
CA VAL A 55 26.77 -13.80 -3.96
C VAL A 55 26.26 -12.37 -3.71
N LEU A 56 25.16 -12.20 -2.97
CA LEU A 56 24.68 -10.87 -2.59
C LEU A 56 25.61 -10.20 -1.55
N GLU A 57 26.27 -11.00 -0.70
CA GLU A 57 27.37 -10.53 0.16
C GLU A 57 28.55 -10.05 -0.68
N ASP A 58 28.96 -10.76 -1.74
CA ASP A 58 29.99 -10.26 -2.67
C ASP A 58 29.57 -8.91 -3.33
N VAL A 59 28.28 -8.72 -3.62
CA VAL A 59 27.76 -7.45 -4.15
C VAL A 59 27.87 -6.34 -3.09
N TYR A 60 27.50 -6.63 -1.85
CA TYR A 60 27.64 -5.70 -0.73
C TYR A 60 29.09 -5.26 -0.53
N ASP A 61 30.03 -6.20 -0.55
CA ASP A 61 31.47 -5.92 -0.39
C ASP A 61 31.98 -4.97 -1.48
N ILE A 62 31.51 -5.11 -2.73
CA ILE A 62 31.86 -4.19 -3.81
C ILE A 62 31.38 -2.76 -3.53
N PHE A 63 30.14 -2.60 -3.07
CA PHE A 63 29.62 -1.28 -2.72
C PHE A 63 30.37 -0.67 -1.54
N ALA A 64 30.64 -1.46 -0.49
CA ALA A 64 31.40 -1.02 0.67
C ALA A 64 32.82 -0.57 0.30
N ASP A 65 33.47 -1.22 -0.68
CA ASP A 65 34.80 -0.86 -1.17
C ASP A 65 34.79 0.40 -2.05
N GLU A 66 33.86 0.50 -3.01
CA GLU A 66 33.83 1.59 -4.01
C GLU A 66 33.19 2.88 -3.50
N ASP A 67 32.21 2.76 -2.62
CA ASP A 67 31.42 3.85 -2.05
C ASP A 67 31.02 3.58 -0.58
N PRO A 68 31.95 3.75 0.38
CA PRO A 68 31.69 3.51 1.80
C PRO A 68 30.79 4.58 2.46
N TYR A 69 30.31 5.58 1.71
CA TYR A 69 29.56 6.72 2.25
C TYR A 69 28.05 6.64 2.04
N HIS A 70 27.58 5.79 1.12
CA HIS A 70 26.16 5.56 0.87
C HIS A 70 25.76 4.14 1.30
N PRO A 71 24.80 3.99 2.24
CA PRO A 71 24.37 2.67 2.70
C PRO A 71 23.75 1.80 1.60
N VAL A 72 23.85 0.50 1.79
CA VAL A 72 23.17 -0.51 0.99
C VAL A 72 21.87 -0.93 1.67
N ILE A 73 20.77 -0.92 0.93
CA ILE A 73 19.45 -1.38 1.36
C ILE A 73 19.15 -2.73 0.69
N ILE A 74 18.77 -3.70 1.50
CA ILE A 74 18.02 -4.88 1.07
C ILE A 74 16.66 -4.89 1.75
N SER A 75 15.75 -5.74 1.28
CA SER A 75 14.53 -6.05 1.99
C SER A 75 14.36 -7.54 2.22
N ASN A 76 13.60 -7.91 3.26
CA ASN A 76 13.24 -9.29 3.54
C ASN A 76 11.76 -9.41 3.94
N ASP A 77 11.14 -10.50 3.49
CA ASP A 77 9.72 -10.85 3.72
C ASP A 77 9.55 -11.91 4.82
N SER A 78 10.65 -12.51 5.28
CA SER A 78 10.63 -13.55 6.29
C SER A 78 11.82 -13.49 7.24
N MET A 79 11.62 -13.96 8.48
CA MET A 79 12.71 -14.06 9.46
C MET A 79 13.82 -15.01 9.00
N HIS A 80 13.47 -16.02 8.19
CA HIS A 80 14.45 -16.88 7.55
C HIS A 80 15.30 -16.12 6.53
N GLY A 81 14.67 -15.32 5.66
CA GLY A 81 15.37 -14.45 4.72
C GLY A 81 16.30 -13.48 5.44
N LEU A 82 15.78 -12.77 6.44
CA LEU A 82 16.57 -11.85 7.27
C LEU A 82 17.85 -12.50 7.82
N GLN A 83 17.74 -13.72 8.37
CA GLN A 83 18.89 -14.46 8.89
C GLN A 83 19.86 -14.89 7.79
N ALA A 84 19.34 -15.34 6.64
CA ALA A 84 20.15 -15.79 5.52
C ALA A 84 20.95 -14.64 4.87
N TYR A 85 20.38 -13.43 4.82
CA TYR A 85 20.96 -12.24 4.18
C TYR A 85 21.51 -11.21 5.17
N ALA A 86 21.77 -11.62 6.41
CA ALA A 86 22.20 -10.76 7.51
C ALA A 86 23.51 -9.98 7.27
N ARG A 87 24.29 -10.33 6.23
CA ARG A 87 25.56 -9.69 5.85
C ARG A 87 25.49 -8.94 4.50
N CYS A 88 24.30 -8.78 3.93
CA CYS A 88 24.14 -8.31 2.55
C CYS A 88 23.73 -6.83 2.42
N GLY A 89 23.83 -6.04 3.48
CA GLY A 89 23.37 -4.64 3.48
C GLY A 89 23.59 -3.93 4.82
N ASP A 90 23.31 -2.63 4.87
CA ASP A 90 23.40 -1.78 6.06
C ASP A 90 22.03 -1.43 6.63
N ILE A 91 21.01 -1.41 5.78
CA ILE A 91 19.60 -1.16 6.12
C ILE A 91 18.77 -2.33 5.59
N ASN A 92 17.85 -2.83 6.42
CA ASN A 92 16.91 -3.87 6.03
C ASN A 92 15.49 -3.33 6.08
N GLY A 93 14.83 -3.25 4.93
CA GLY A 93 13.40 -2.97 4.81
C GLY A 93 12.59 -4.23 5.08
N LEU A 94 11.89 -4.29 6.21
CA LEU A 94 11.07 -5.45 6.58
C LEU A 94 9.68 -5.35 5.98
N HIS A 95 9.18 -6.44 5.38
CA HIS A 95 7.88 -6.52 4.73
C HIS A 95 6.83 -7.38 5.48
N PRO A 96 6.63 -7.27 6.82
CA PRO A 96 5.60 -8.05 7.52
C PRO A 96 4.22 -7.46 7.26
N TYR A 97 3.75 -7.51 6.01
CA TYR A 97 2.50 -6.89 5.59
C TYR A 97 1.32 -7.68 6.15
N PRO A 98 0.50 -7.07 7.04
CA PRO A 98 -0.69 -7.74 7.54
C PRO A 98 -1.65 -8.08 6.41
N VAL A 99 -2.32 -9.22 6.53
CA VAL A 99 -3.47 -9.52 5.66
C VAL A 99 -4.63 -8.64 6.09
N VAL A 100 -5.10 -7.79 5.18
CA VAL A 100 -6.19 -6.85 5.45
C VAL A 100 -7.46 -7.33 4.79
N LEU A 101 -8.30 -7.98 5.59
CA LEU A 101 -9.58 -8.53 5.16
C LEU A 101 -10.69 -7.49 5.31
N ARG A 102 -11.68 -7.57 4.44
CA ARG A 102 -12.86 -6.69 4.44
C ARG A 102 -13.81 -6.92 5.60
N ASP A 103 -13.88 -8.16 6.09
CA ASP A 103 -14.81 -8.57 7.15
C ASP A 103 -14.48 -7.94 8.53
N TYR A 104 -13.29 -7.33 8.66
CA TYR A 104 -12.85 -6.69 9.88
C TYR A 104 -12.67 -5.18 9.70
N GLU A 105 -13.18 -4.43 10.67
CA GLU A 105 -12.99 -2.98 10.77
C GLU A 105 -11.51 -2.64 11.00
N VAL A 106 -10.84 -3.40 11.87
CA VAL A 106 -9.40 -3.33 12.13
C VAL A 106 -8.82 -4.73 11.98
N ASN A 107 -7.76 -4.88 11.20
CA ASN A 107 -7.04 -6.14 11.05
C ASN A 107 -5.89 -6.27 12.05
N ASP A 108 -5.49 -7.51 12.31
CA ASP A 108 -4.43 -7.82 13.28
C ASP A 108 -3.06 -7.34 12.80
N LEU A 109 -2.32 -6.63 13.65
CA LEU A 109 -0.99 -6.11 13.36
C LEU A 109 0.13 -6.88 14.10
N ASP A 110 -0.17 -8.01 14.73
CA ASP A 110 0.80 -8.80 15.52
C ASP A 110 2.07 -9.14 14.73
N GLU A 111 1.93 -9.46 13.44
CA GLU A 111 3.05 -9.78 12.57
C GLU A 111 4.05 -8.62 12.44
N VAL A 112 3.57 -7.36 12.44
CA VAL A 112 4.44 -6.18 12.42
C VAL A 112 5.30 -6.12 13.68
N ALA A 113 4.68 -6.29 14.85
CA ALA A 113 5.40 -6.24 16.12
C ALA A 113 6.39 -7.41 16.25
N ALA A 114 5.92 -8.63 16.03
CA ALA A 114 6.71 -9.85 16.18
C ALA A 114 7.93 -9.86 15.25
N TYR A 115 7.74 -9.45 13.99
CA TYR A 115 8.84 -9.41 13.04
C TYR A 115 9.85 -8.32 13.41
N VAL A 116 9.41 -7.08 13.65
CA VAL A 116 10.33 -5.97 13.95
C VAL A 116 11.13 -6.24 15.24
N GLU A 117 10.49 -6.73 16.30
CA GLU A 117 11.17 -7.07 17.56
C GLU A 117 12.18 -8.21 17.34
N GLY A 118 11.80 -9.26 16.62
CA GLY A 118 12.70 -10.36 16.28
C GLY A 118 13.92 -9.91 15.46
N ALA A 119 13.71 -9.00 14.50
CA ALA A 119 14.79 -8.43 13.69
C ALA A 119 15.75 -7.57 14.54
N VAL A 120 15.21 -6.71 15.39
CA VAL A 120 16.00 -5.86 16.30
C VAL A 120 16.80 -6.72 17.29
N GLU A 121 16.19 -7.76 17.84
CA GLU A 121 16.86 -8.72 18.72
C GLU A 121 18.00 -9.44 17.99
N PHE A 122 17.74 -9.95 16.78
CA PHE A 122 18.74 -10.65 15.99
C PHE A 122 19.95 -9.75 15.66
N PHE A 123 19.73 -8.52 15.19
CA PHE A 123 20.83 -7.63 14.80
C PHE A 123 21.56 -6.97 15.97
N ARG A 124 20.96 -6.94 17.17
CA ARG A 124 21.64 -6.50 18.39
C ARG A 124 22.87 -7.37 18.69
N ASP A 125 22.72 -8.68 18.52
CA ASP A 125 23.74 -9.69 18.83
C ASP A 125 24.53 -10.16 17.60
N SER A 126 24.12 -9.75 16.40
CA SER A 126 24.82 -10.08 15.16
C SER A 126 26.14 -9.32 15.02
N PRO A 127 27.18 -9.95 14.42
CA PRO A 127 28.46 -9.30 14.16
C PRO A 127 28.34 -8.20 13.10
N HIS A 128 27.51 -8.43 12.09
CA HIS A 128 27.09 -7.42 11.12
C HIS A 128 25.73 -6.88 11.54
N LYS A 129 25.57 -5.56 11.59
CA LYS A 129 24.34 -4.92 12.07
C LYS A 129 23.64 -4.23 10.91
N GLN A 130 22.42 -4.66 10.65
CA GLN A 130 21.53 -3.93 9.76
C GLN A 130 20.60 -3.04 10.59
N THR A 131 20.44 -1.81 10.12
CA THR A 131 19.42 -0.91 10.64
C THR A 131 18.06 -1.38 10.13
N VAL A 132 17.17 -1.72 11.05
CA VAL A 132 15.80 -2.14 10.73
C VAL A 132 14.97 -0.93 10.31
N ALA A 133 14.39 -0.99 9.11
CA ALA A 133 13.38 -0.05 8.63
C ALA A 133 12.09 -0.80 8.32
N TYR A 134 10.94 -0.19 8.64
CA TYR A 134 9.65 -0.75 8.29
C TYR A 134 9.32 -0.39 6.84
N LEU A 135 9.11 -1.39 5.99
CA LEU A 135 8.64 -1.14 4.63
C LEU A 135 7.11 -1.10 4.66
N HIS A 136 6.55 0.05 4.29
CA HIS A 136 5.13 0.36 4.44
C HIS A 136 4.25 -0.42 3.46
N GLN A 137 3.14 -0.97 3.95
CA GLN A 137 2.10 -1.60 3.13
C GLN A 137 1.24 -0.56 2.39
N GLY A 138 1.63 -0.20 1.17
CA GLY A 138 0.84 0.69 0.32
C GLY A 138 0.15 -0.02 -0.85
N PHE A 139 -0.48 -1.18 -0.63
CA PHE A 139 -1.16 -1.95 -1.68
C PHE A 139 -2.30 -2.83 -1.12
N ASN A 140 -3.21 -3.25 -1.99
CA ASN A 140 -4.28 -4.20 -1.69
C ASN A 140 -3.92 -5.59 -2.24
N TYR A 141 -3.94 -6.64 -1.41
CA TYR A 141 -3.73 -8.02 -1.88
C TYR A 141 -4.78 -8.50 -2.90
N GLY A 142 -5.97 -7.88 -2.91
CA GLY A 142 -7.02 -8.11 -3.91
C GLY A 142 -6.54 -7.89 -5.34
N ASP A 143 -5.67 -6.91 -5.53
CA ASP A 143 -5.12 -6.55 -6.85
C ASP A 143 -4.09 -7.58 -7.34
N TYR A 144 -3.70 -8.51 -6.47
CA TYR A 144 -2.82 -9.66 -6.77
C TYR A 144 -3.57 -10.99 -6.74
N GLY A 145 -4.91 -10.93 -6.70
CA GLY A 145 -5.79 -12.08 -6.82
C GLY A 145 -6.21 -12.72 -5.50
N ALA A 146 -5.87 -12.13 -4.35
CA ALA A 146 -6.44 -12.55 -3.08
C ALA A 146 -7.94 -12.22 -3.02
N VAL A 147 -8.73 -13.04 -2.34
CA VAL A 147 -10.18 -12.83 -2.21
C VAL A 147 -10.46 -12.17 -0.86
N ASN A 148 -11.51 -11.35 -0.78
CA ASN A 148 -11.95 -10.72 0.48
C ASN A 148 -10.91 -9.77 1.11
N ASN A 149 -10.06 -9.16 0.29
CA ASN A 149 -9.05 -8.20 0.75
C ASN A 149 -9.43 -6.77 0.36
N ARG A 150 -8.89 -5.82 1.11
CA ARG A 150 -8.97 -4.37 0.84
C ARG A 150 -7.62 -3.72 1.08
N ILE A 151 -7.48 -2.49 0.61
CA ILE A 151 -6.39 -1.62 1.03
C ILE A 151 -6.44 -1.42 2.57
N PRO A 152 -5.30 -1.35 3.28
CA PRO A 152 -5.28 -0.90 4.67
C PRO A 152 -5.87 0.51 4.78
N THR A 153 -6.72 0.74 5.78
CA THR A 153 -7.21 2.08 6.08
C THR A 153 -6.05 2.98 6.51
N TYR A 154 -6.25 4.31 6.44
CA TYR A 154 -5.28 5.28 6.95
C TYR A 154 -4.83 4.98 8.39
N VAL A 155 -5.79 4.61 9.26
CA VAL A 155 -5.50 4.31 10.66
C VAL A 155 -4.69 3.04 10.79
N GLU A 156 -5.06 1.96 10.09
CA GLU A 156 -4.32 0.70 10.13
C GLU A 156 -2.85 0.89 9.72
N TYR A 157 -2.57 1.47 8.55
CA TYR A 157 -1.17 1.60 8.12
C TYR A 157 -0.41 2.68 8.88
N ARG A 158 -1.07 3.73 9.40
CA ARG A 158 -0.44 4.68 10.33
C ARG A 158 0.02 3.93 11.57
N ASN A 159 -0.86 3.13 12.16
CA ASN A 159 -0.56 2.36 13.36
C ASN A 159 0.50 1.29 13.09
N GLN A 160 0.51 0.63 11.92
CA GLN A 160 1.61 -0.26 11.50
C GLN A 160 2.97 0.45 11.56
N ASN A 161 3.08 1.63 10.94
CA ASN A 161 4.34 2.39 10.90
C ASN A 161 4.78 2.83 12.30
N LEU A 162 3.87 3.38 13.11
CA LEU A 162 4.21 3.83 14.47
C LEU A 162 4.51 2.64 15.41
N LEU A 163 3.81 1.52 15.27
CA LEU A 163 4.08 0.29 15.99
C LEU A 163 5.49 -0.22 15.68
N ALA A 164 5.88 -0.26 14.40
CA ALA A 164 7.24 -0.66 14.02
C ALA A 164 8.31 0.23 14.66
N LEU A 165 8.08 1.54 14.70
CA LEU A 165 8.96 2.49 15.39
C LEU A 165 9.03 2.25 16.91
N ILE A 166 7.90 1.94 17.56
CA ILE A 166 7.83 1.57 18.98
C ILE A 166 8.63 0.27 19.23
N CYS A 167 8.51 -0.71 18.33
CA CYS A 167 9.21 -1.99 18.38
C CYS A 167 10.70 -1.92 18.03
N GLY A 168 11.21 -0.74 17.68
CA GLY A 168 12.65 -0.48 17.53
C GLY A 168 13.14 -0.26 16.11
N ALA A 169 12.25 -0.24 15.11
CA ALA A 169 12.62 0.23 13.77
C ALA A 169 13.15 1.67 13.84
N ARG A 170 14.14 1.97 13.00
CA ARG A 170 14.84 3.27 12.95
C ARG A 170 14.52 4.09 11.70
N GLY A 171 13.62 3.59 10.86
CA GLY A 171 13.17 4.28 9.67
C GLY A 171 11.97 3.58 9.03
N THR A 172 11.45 4.20 7.98
CA THR A 172 10.36 3.68 7.16
C THR A 172 10.72 3.79 5.69
N ILE A 173 10.39 2.81 4.88
CA ILE A 173 10.55 2.82 3.41
C ILE A 173 9.16 2.71 2.80
N GLN A 174 8.82 3.61 1.87
CA GLN A 174 7.45 3.72 1.35
C GLN A 174 7.28 2.88 0.07
N PHE A 175 6.55 1.77 0.15
CA PHE A 175 6.16 0.98 -1.02
C PHE A 175 4.69 1.17 -1.33
N ASN A 176 4.38 1.74 -2.49
CA ASN A 176 3.02 2.04 -2.91
C ASN A 176 2.74 1.50 -4.30
N ARG A 177 1.54 0.94 -4.50
CA ARG A 177 1.06 0.42 -5.78
C ARG A 177 -0.35 0.92 -6.02
N MET A 178 -0.68 1.16 -7.29
CA MET A 178 -2.05 1.46 -7.73
C MET A 178 -2.64 2.72 -7.06
N VAL A 179 -1.76 3.69 -6.80
CA VAL A 179 -2.04 4.86 -5.95
C VAL A 179 -3.30 5.61 -6.36
N ALA A 180 -3.59 5.75 -7.66
CA ALA A 180 -4.75 6.50 -8.14
C ALA A 180 -6.11 5.92 -7.70
N HIS A 181 -6.18 4.62 -7.40
CA HIS A 181 -7.43 3.95 -7.02
C HIS A 181 -7.73 4.01 -5.52
N TYR A 182 -6.75 4.41 -4.70
CA TYR A 182 -6.83 4.35 -3.25
C TYR A 182 -6.59 5.72 -2.61
N PRO A 183 -7.64 6.44 -2.17
CA PRO A 183 -7.49 7.68 -1.41
C PRO A 183 -6.64 7.52 -0.16
N GLU A 184 -6.65 6.34 0.43
CA GLU A 184 -5.74 5.92 1.50
C GLU A 184 -4.27 6.21 1.14
N LEU A 185 -3.89 6.02 -0.13
CA LEU A 185 -2.53 6.24 -0.61
C LEU A 185 -2.31 7.67 -1.11
N TYR A 186 -3.15 8.21 -2.00
CA TYR A 186 -2.89 9.52 -2.59
C TYR A 186 -3.22 10.72 -1.68
N ILE A 187 -4.15 10.56 -0.73
CA ILE A 187 -4.39 11.54 0.35
C ILE A 187 -3.61 11.14 1.59
N GLY A 188 -3.79 9.91 2.08
CA GLY A 188 -3.28 9.52 3.39
C GLY A 188 -1.76 9.43 3.48
N MET A 189 -1.07 8.87 2.49
CA MET A 189 0.38 8.65 2.56
C MET A 189 1.16 9.98 2.69
N PRO A 190 0.82 11.05 1.93
CA PRO A 190 1.35 12.39 2.21
C PRO A 190 1.17 12.85 3.66
N ARG A 191 0.01 12.59 4.29
CA ARG A 191 -0.26 12.97 5.68
C ARG A 191 0.58 12.16 6.67
N LEU A 192 0.68 10.86 6.47
CA LEU A 192 1.58 10.01 7.26
C LEU A 192 3.03 10.48 7.11
N THR A 193 3.48 10.81 5.91
CA THR A 193 4.85 11.30 5.69
C THR A 193 5.11 12.60 6.44
N GLN A 194 4.14 13.51 6.51
CA GLN A 194 4.24 14.74 7.31
C GLN A 194 4.37 14.43 8.81
N GLU A 195 3.59 13.49 9.33
CA GLU A 195 3.69 13.03 10.72
C GLU A 195 5.03 12.35 11.00
N LEU A 196 5.50 11.45 10.13
CA LEU A 196 6.81 10.80 10.25
C LEU A 196 7.96 11.82 10.18
N ALA A 197 7.85 12.86 9.35
CA ALA A 197 8.83 13.94 9.30
C ALA A 197 8.87 14.75 10.60
N TYR A 198 7.72 14.99 11.22
CA TYR A 198 7.63 15.59 12.56
C TYR A 198 8.27 14.70 13.63
N LEU A 199 8.02 13.39 13.59
CA LEU A 199 8.57 12.42 14.53
C LEU A 199 10.07 12.14 14.31
N GLY A 200 10.59 12.31 13.09
CA GLY A 200 11.98 11.95 12.72
C GLY A 200 13.05 12.43 13.71
N PRO A 201 13.17 13.75 13.98
CA PRO A 201 14.14 14.27 14.96
C PRO A 201 13.91 13.74 16.38
N ILE A 202 12.66 13.44 16.76
CA ILE A 202 12.30 12.90 18.07
C ILE A 202 12.75 11.44 18.18
N MET A 203 12.56 10.64 17.14
CA MET A 203 12.97 9.23 17.09
C MET A 203 14.49 9.05 17.14
N LEU A 204 15.23 10.00 16.56
CA LEU A 204 16.69 10.05 16.61
C LEU A 204 17.24 10.56 17.95
N ALA A 205 16.41 11.17 18.80
CA ALA A 205 16.84 11.62 20.11
C ALA A 205 17.16 10.41 21.04
N PRO A 206 18.08 10.58 22.01
CA PRO A 206 18.35 9.55 23.00
C PRO A 206 17.08 9.15 23.76
N THR A 207 16.92 7.84 23.99
CA THR A 207 15.89 7.33 24.90
C THR A 207 16.34 7.61 26.34
N PRO A 208 15.51 8.23 27.19
CA PRO A 208 15.86 8.47 28.59
C PRO A 208 15.97 7.14 29.35
N ASP A 209 16.74 7.14 30.44
CA ASP A 209 16.84 6.02 31.39
C ASP A 209 15.61 6.00 32.33
N VAL A 210 14.42 5.98 31.71
CA VAL A 210 13.12 5.96 32.37
C VAL A 210 12.24 5.00 31.57
N THR A 211 11.73 3.97 32.24
CA THR A 211 10.86 2.97 31.62
C THR A 211 9.41 3.23 32.03
N PRO A 212 8.53 3.63 31.10
CA PRO A 212 7.10 3.71 31.38
C PRO A 212 6.50 2.31 31.59
N THR A 213 5.45 2.22 32.40
CA THR A 213 4.72 0.97 32.65
C THR A 213 3.22 1.17 32.41
N ALA A 214 2.52 0.11 32.05
CA ALA A 214 1.06 0.08 31.98
C ALA A 214 0.49 -0.83 33.07
N ASP A 215 -0.78 -0.64 33.41
CA ASP A 215 -1.52 -1.47 34.36
C ASP A 215 -1.96 -2.83 33.78
N CYS A 216 -1.77 -3.05 32.48
CA CYS A 216 -2.02 -4.29 31.79
C CYS A 216 -0.88 -4.67 30.83
N ASP A 217 -0.77 -5.97 30.54
CA ASP A 217 0.13 -6.49 29.51
C ASP A 217 -0.36 -6.12 28.09
N GLY A 218 0.56 -6.19 27.12
CA GLY A 218 0.24 -5.92 25.71
C GLY A 218 0.26 -4.44 25.33
N VAL A 219 0.73 -3.54 26.20
CA VAL A 219 0.94 -2.13 25.86
C VAL A 219 2.41 -1.93 25.50
N LYS A 220 2.68 -1.65 24.22
CA LYS A 220 4.04 -1.37 23.74
C LYS A 220 4.30 0.13 23.78
N MET A 221 5.47 0.54 24.28
CA MET A 221 5.75 1.96 24.56
C MET A 221 7.17 2.35 24.16
N LEU A 222 7.30 3.58 23.66
CA LEU A 222 8.59 4.23 23.41
C LEU A 222 8.56 5.65 23.97
N LEU A 223 9.47 5.93 24.90
CA LEU A 223 9.67 7.25 25.49
C LEU A 223 10.85 7.97 24.84
N LYS A 224 10.69 9.26 24.52
CA LYS A 224 11.72 10.13 23.95
C LYS A 224 11.70 11.50 24.59
N HIS A 225 12.87 12.11 24.74
CA HIS A 225 13.02 13.51 25.13
C HIS A 225 13.67 14.29 24.00
N HIS A 226 13.02 15.33 23.51
CA HIS A 226 13.54 16.17 22.43
C HIS A 226 13.12 17.63 22.61
N GLY A 227 14.08 18.56 22.50
CA GLY A 227 13.81 20.00 22.65
C GLY A 227 13.19 20.39 24.00
N GLY A 228 13.54 19.70 25.08
CA GLY A 228 12.97 19.93 26.42
C GLY A 228 11.56 19.39 26.61
N ASN A 229 11.02 18.65 25.64
CA ASN A 229 9.69 18.05 25.70
C ASN A 229 9.75 16.53 25.77
N LEU A 230 8.75 15.96 26.44
CA LEU A 230 8.51 14.53 26.49
C LEU A 230 7.64 14.09 25.30
N TYR A 231 7.93 12.91 24.77
CA TYR A 231 7.13 12.21 23.76
C TYR A 231 7.00 10.75 24.17
N LEU A 232 5.77 10.30 24.41
CA LEU A 232 5.46 8.90 24.67
C LEU A 232 4.61 8.38 23.52
N LEU A 233 5.15 7.45 22.74
CA LEU A 233 4.38 6.65 21.80
C LEU A 233 3.91 5.41 22.54
N ALA A 234 2.61 5.12 22.50
CA ALA A 234 2.00 3.98 23.17
C ALA A 234 1.03 3.27 22.22
N CYS A 235 1.15 1.94 22.13
CA CYS A 235 0.30 1.09 21.32
C CYS A 235 -0.43 0.06 22.20
N ASN A 236 -1.74 -0.09 22.00
CA ASN A 236 -2.46 -1.26 22.48
C ASN A 236 -2.22 -2.42 21.50
N ALA A 237 -1.21 -3.25 21.74
CA ALA A 237 -0.85 -4.38 20.88
C ALA A 237 -1.80 -5.57 21.10
N SER A 238 -3.09 -5.34 20.82
CA SER A 238 -4.18 -6.28 21.01
C SER A 238 -5.39 -5.92 20.14
N MET A 239 -6.17 -6.94 19.80
CA MET A 239 -7.49 -6.79 19.15
C MET A 239 -8.59 -6.29 20.11
N GLU A 240 -8.36 -6.29 21.41
CA GLU A 240 -9.37 -5.87 22.40
C GLU A 240 -9.25 -4.37 22.70
N PRO A 241 -10.34 -3.58 22.57
CA PRO A 241 -10.37 -2.21 23.08
C PRO A 241 -10.24 -2.17 24.60
N ARG A 242 -9.45 -1.24 25.14
CA ARG A 242 -9.09 -1.20 26.57
C ARG A 242 -8.97 0.22 27.10
N GLN A 243 -9.27 0.37 28.40
CA GLN A 243 -8.86 1.55 29.17
C GLN A 243 -7.50 1.23 29.79
N VAL A 244 -6.52 2.09 29.60
CA VAL A 244 -5.13 1.85 30.02
C VAL A 244 -4.66 2.96 30.95
N ALA A 245 -4.02 2.60 32.05
CA ALA A 245 -3.29 3.51 32.91
C ALA A 245 -1.78 3.37 32.68
N ILE A 246 -1.17 4.38 32.05
CA ILE A 246 0.26 4.42 31.77
C ILE A 246 0.96 5.30 32.81
N THR A 247 1.88 4.73 33.58
CA THR A 247 2.71 5.47 34.53
C THR A 247 4.06 5.78 33.91
N VAL A 248 4.42 7.07 33.89
CA VAL A 248 5.70 7.55 33.38
C VAL A 248 6.46 8.20 34.55
N PRO A 249 7.45 7.51 35.14
CA PRO A 249 8.17 8.04 36.30
C PRO A 249 8.76 9.43 36.05
N GLY A 250 8.50 10.37 36.95
CA GLY A 250 8.96 11.76 36.84
C GLY A 250 8.23 12.59 35.79
N LEU A 251 7.08 12.13 35.26
CA LEU A 251 6.28 12.90 34.33
C LEU A 251 5.86 14.24 34.93
N ALA A 252 6.32 15.31 34.29
CA ALA A 252 5.82 16.65 34.49
C ALA A 252 5.02 17.06 33.25
N ALA A 253 3.75 17.42 33.44
CA ALA A 253 2.91 17.99 32.39
C ALA A 253 2.76 19.51 32.63
N PRO A 254 3.57 20.37 31.99
CA PRO A 254 3.42 21.81 32.12
C PRO A 254 1.99 22.25 31.75
N GLY A 255 1.30 22.93 32.66
CA GLY A 255 -0.12 23.30 32.46
C GLY A 255 -1.13 22.18 32.76
N GLY A 256 -0.67 21.06 33.31
CA GLY A 256 -1.51 19.93 33.76
C GLY A 256 -2.09 19.08 32.63
N ARG A 257 -1.53 19.17 31.41
CA ARG A 257 -2.06 18.51 30.21
C ARG A 257 -0.95 17.99 29.30
N LEU A 258 -1.25 16.92 28.59
CA LEU A 258 -0.47 16.40 27.47
C LEU A 258 -1.32 16.46 26.22
N ARG A 259 -0.71 16.81 25.09
CA ARG A 259 -1.35 16.72 23.77
C ARG A 259 -1.24 15.31 23.26
N VAL A 260 -2.27 14.86 22.54
CA VAL A 260 -2.21 13.62 21.77
C VAL A 260 -2.14 14.00 20.30
N VAL A 261 -1.00 13.73 19.66
CA VAL A 261 -0.66 14.23 18.34
C VAL A 261 -0.81 13.13 17.28
N PRO A 262 -1.39 13.43 16.09
CA PRO A 262 -2.07 14.67 15.72
C PRO A 262 -3.56 14.66 16.06
N GLU A 263 -4.04 13.87 17.03
CA GLU A 263 -5.48 13.63 17.30
C GLU A 263 -6.32 14.87 17.71
N GLY A 264 -5.72 16.05 17.87
CA GLY A 264 -6.46 17.29 18.16
C GLY A 264 -7.09 17.32 19.57
N ARG A 265 -6.65 16.43 20.46
CA ARG A 265 -7.14 16.32 21.84
C ARG A 265 -6.01 16.40 22.86
N GLU A 266 -6.39 16.63 24.12
CA GLU A 266 -5.49 16.68 25.26
C GLU A 266 -5.97 15.74 26.36
N VAL A 267 -5.04 15.16 27.11
CA VAL A 267 -5.31 14.37 28.33
C VAL A 267 -4.70 15.07 29.54
N SER A 268 -5.36 14.96 30.70
CA SER A 268 -4.85 15.51 31.96
C SER A 268 -4.33 14.36 32.82
N PRO A 269 -3.00 14.17 32.94
CA PRO A 269 -2.46 13.10 33.77
C PRO A 269 -2.77 13.34 35.25
N ASN A 270 -3.00 12.25 35.99
CA ASN A 270 -3.13 12.25 37.44
C ASN A 270 -1.76 11.99 38.06
N GLY A 271 -1.03 13.07 38.38
CA GLY A 271 0.37 12.96 38.78
C GLY A 271 1.21 12.43 37.62
N GLU A 272 1.78 11.25 37.79
CA GLU A 272 2.65 10.59 36.80
C GLU A 272 1.89 9.61 35.89
N THR A 273 0.57 9.47 36.07
CA THR A 273 -0.23 8.47 35.37
C THR A 273 -1.16 9.12 34.35
N ILE A 274 -1.08 8.63 33.11
CA ILE A 274 -1.99 8.94 32.01
C ILE A 274 -3.08 7.87 31.98
N HIS A 275 -4.34 8.27 31.93
CA HIS A 275 -5.46 7.36 31.69
C HIS A 275 -6.07 7.68 30.33
N ASP A 276 -6.15 6.68 29.45
CA ASP A 276 -6.74 6.86 28.13
C ASP A 276 -7.41 5.59 27.60
N ALA A 277 -8.28 5.78 26.61
CA ALA A 277 -8.98 4.71 25.91
C ALA A 277 -8.23 4.36 24.63
N PHE A 278 -7.97 3.08 24.41
CA PHE A 278 -7.37 2.56 23.18
C PHE A 278 -8.35 1.60 22.50
N GLY A 279 -8.56 1.76 21.20
CA GLY A 279 -9.14 0.76 20.34
C GLY A 279 -8.17 -0.39 20.01
N PRO A 280 -8.59 -1.35 19.18
CA PRO A 280 -7.73 -2.42 18.69
C PRO A 280 -6.52 -1.83 17.95
N TRP A 281 -5.30 -2.19 18.34
CA TRP A 281 -4.07 -1.73 17.70
C TRP A 281 -3.85 -0.22 17.65
N ASP A 282 -4.59 0.56 18.44
CA ASP A 282 -4.45 2.02 18.46
C ASP A 282 -3.08 2.47 18.94
N VAL A 283 -2.56 3.53 18.30
CA VAL A 283 -1.32 4.19 18.67
C VAL A 283 -1.55 5.66 18.98
N HIS A 284 -1.26 6.05 20.22
CA HIS A 284 -1.31 7.43 20.70
C HIS A 284 0.10 7.99 20.90
N VAL A 285 0.29 9.26 20.54
CA VAL A 285 1.54 10.00 20.76
C VAL A 285 1.30 11.15 21.72
N TYR A 286 1.67 10.95 22.99
CA TYR A 286 1.52 11.96 24.04
C TYR A 286 2.72 12.89 24.08
N THR A 287 2.50 14.21 24.19
CA THR A 287 3.60 15.17 24.31
C THR A 287 3.30 16.40 25.16
N THR A 288 4.35 16.96 25.75
CA THR A 288 4.32 18.29 26.38
C THR A 288 4.57 19.43 25.38
N ALA A 289 5.03 19.12 24.17
CA ALA A 289 5.33 20.10 23.14
C ALA A 289 4.06 20.83 22.67
N PRO A 290 4.19 22.03 22.07
CA PRO A 290 3.10 22.66 21.35
C PRO A 290 2.53 21.74 20.26
N ALA A 291 1.24 21.91 19.94
CA ALA A 291 0.62 21.18 18.84
C ALA A 291 1.36 21.49 17.52
N PRO A 292 1.74 20.48 16.73
CA PRO A 292 2.27 20.73 15.41
C PRO A 292 1.16 21.18 14.45
N ASP A 293 1.56 21.79 13.34
CA ASP A 293 0.69 22.11 12.22
C ASP A 293 0.51 20.86 11.34
N LEU A 294 -0.29 19.90 11.83
CA LEU A 294 -0.64 18.67 11.15
C LEU A 294 -2.17 18.51 11.18
N PRO A 295 -2.79 18.00 10.10
CA PRO A 295 -4.19 17.60 10.15
C PRO A 295 -4.38 16.48 11.15
N THR A 296 -5.52 16.47 11.82
CA THR A 296 -5.87 15.42 12.75
C THR A 296 -6.16 14.11 12.02
N VAL A 297 -5.96 12.98 12.71
CA VAL A 297 -6.29 11.65 12.16
C VAL A 297 -7.75 11.62 11.68
N ALA A 298 -8.68 12.21 12.43
CA ALA A 298 -10.09 12.29 12.08
C ALA A 298 -10.35 13.14 10.81
N GLU A 299 -9.64 14.26 10.62
CA GLU A 299 -9.75 15.07 9.41
C GLU A 299 -9.24 14.31 8.18
N VAL A 300 -8.12 13.58 8.30
CA VAL A 300 -7.59 12.76 7.20
C VAL A 300 -8.54 11.62 6.84
N VAL A 301 -9.09 10.92 7.84
CA VAL A 301 -10.10 9.86 7.62
C VAL A 301 -11.35 10.44 6.95
N ALA A 302 -11.80 11.62 7.35
CA ALA A 302 -12.95 12.27 6.72
C ALA A 302 -12.67 12.69 5.26
N GLU A 303 -11.45 13.19 4.97
CA GLU A 303 -11.01 13.52 3.62
C GLU A 303 -11.00 12.29 2.70
N ILE A 304 -10.46 11.17 3.20
CA ILE A 304 -10.45 9.87 2.50
C ILE A 304 -11.87 9.34 2.28
N ALA A 305 -12.72 9.38 3.31
CA ALA A 305 -14.11 8.92 3.19
C ALA A 305 -14.89 9.74 2.15
N ALA A 306 -14.69 11.07 2.12
CA ALA A 306 -15.31 11.93 1.11
C ALA A 306 -14.80 11.61 -0.30
N ALA A 307 -13.52 11.28 -0.46
CA ALA A 307 -12.94 10.88 -1.73
C ALA A 307 -13.46 9.51 -2.21
N ASN A 308 -13.59 8.53 -1.31
CA ASN A 308 -14.20 7.23 -1.61
C ASN A 308 -15.67 7.39 -2.01
N GLU A 309 -16.46 8.19 -1.28
CA GLU A 309 -17.86 8.45 -1.63
C GLU A 309 -17.98 9.18 -2.98
N ALA A 310 -17.06 10.10 -3.31
CA ALA A 310 -17.07 10.80 -4.59
C ALA A 310 -16.85 9.87 -5.80
N ARG A 311 -16.20 8.71 -5.62
CA ARG A 311 -16.07 7.68 -6.67
C ARG A 311 -17.42 7.04 -7.01
N ARG A 312 -18.35 6.98 -6.05
CA ARG A 312 -19.70 6.46 -6.22
C ARG A 312 -20.58 7.48 -6.95
N LYS A 313 -20.51 7.46 -8.29
CA LYS A 313 -21.32 8.35 -9.14
C LYS A 313 -22.83 8.13 -8.87
N PRO A 314 -23.61 9.17 -8.55
CA PRO A 314 -25.02 9.03 -8.19
C PRO A 314 -25.84 8.27 -9.25
N GLY A 315 -26.47 7.18 -8.83
CA GLY A 315 -27.30 6.33 -9.68
C GLY A 315 -26.53 5.29 -10.51
N ASN A 316 -25.20 5.22 -10.42
CA ASN A 316 -24.43 4.18 -11.10
C ASN A 316 -24.72 2.82 -10.44
N LEU A 317 -25.35 1.93 -11.20
CA LEU A 317 -25.84 0.63 -10.77
C LEU A 317 -24.74 -0.42 -10.62
N VAL A 318 -23.57 -0.20 -11.25
CA VAL A 318 -22.50 -1.19 -11.28
C VAL A 318 -21.33 -0.89 -10.36
N TYR A 319 -21.36 0.25 -9.66
CA TYR A 319 -20.28 0.63 -8.76
C TYR A 319 -20.03 -0.43 -7.68
N GLN A 320 -18.77 -0.83 -7.52
CA GLN A 320 -18.29 -1.57 -6.36
C GLN A 320 -17.00 -0.94 -5.84
N GLU A 321 -16.83 -0.86 -4.52
CA GLU A 321 -15.61 -0.31 -3.95
C GLU A 321 -14.48 -1.34 -3.94
N PHE A 322 -14.85 -2.62 -3.74
CA PHE A 322 -13.95 -3.77 -3.77
C PHE A 322 -14.58 -4.93 -4.56
N GLU A 323 -13.73 -5.83 -5.07
CA GLU A 323 -14.17 -7.06 -5.73
C GLU A 323 -15.19 -7.82 -4.88
N GLY A 324 -16.39 -8.02 -5.40
CA GLY A 324 -17.44 -8.82 -4.76
C GLY A 324 -18.46 -8.02 -3.95
N ASP A 325 -18.52 -6.69 -4.05
CA ASP A 325 -19.56 -5.88 -3.37
C ASP A 325 -20.96 -6.02 -3.98
N GLY A 326 -21.10 -6.66 -5.13
CA GLY A 326 -22.42 -7.02 -5.66
C GLY A 326 -22.49 -7.32 -7.14
N VAL A 327 -21.56 -6.78 -7.94
CA VAL A 327 -21.48 -7.09 -9.37
C VAL A 327 -20.42 -8.13 -9.66
N VAL A 328 -20.61 -8.85 -10.78
CA VAL A 328 -19.61 -9.77 -11.31
C VAL A 328 -19.17 -9.27 -12.68
N VAL A 329 -17.87 -9.01 -12.81
CA VAL A 329 -17.25 -8.61 -14.08
C VAL A 329 -16.54 -9.83 -14.67
N SER A 330 -16.78 -10.11 -15.95
CA SER A 330 -16.07 -11.17 -16.68
C SER A 330 -15.77 -10.72 -18.11
N ALA A 331 -14.80 -11.36 -18.77
CA ALA A 331 -14.38 -10.98 -20.11
C ALA A 331 -14.05 -12.20 -20.99
N SER A 332 -13.99 -11.99 -22.31
CA SER A 332 -13.51 -12.98 -23.30
C SER A 332 -12.14 -13.52 -22.93
N SER A 333 -11.25 -12.60 -22.58
CA SER A 333 -9.91 -12.87 -22.07
C SER A 333 -9.39 -11.65 -21.30
N SER A 334 -8.32 -11.81 -20.53
CA SER A 334 -7.72 -10.71 -19.76
C SER A 334 -6.22 -10.92 -19.57
N ARG A 335 -5.43 -9.86 -19.81
CA ARG A 335 -4.00 -9.81 -19.49
C ARG A 335 -3.85 -9.52 -18.01
N ALA A 336 -3.98 -10.55 -17.18
CA ALA A 336 -3.95 -10.41 -15.73
C ALA A 336 -2.57 -10.04 -15.12
N ALA A 337 -1.69 -9.32 -15.83
CA ALA A 337 -0.38 -8.80 -15.36
C ALA A 337 0.51 -9.72 -14.49
N GLY A 338 0.47 -11.04 -14.69
CA GLY A 338 1.22 -12.00 -13.87
C GLY A 338 0.61 -12.27 -12.48
N SER A 339 -0.64 -11.85 -12.26
CA SER A 339 -1.42 -12.17 -11.07
C SER A 339 -1.82 -13.65 -10.99
N ARG A 340 -2.32 -14.06 -9.82
CA ARG A 340 -2.66 -15.46 -9.52
C ARG A 340 -3.92 -15.96 -10.23
N ARG A 341 -4.83 -15.07 -10.64
CA ARG A 341 -6.09 -15.41 -11.31
C ARG A 341 -6.28 -14.62 -12.62
N PRO A 342 -6.84 -15.23 -13.67
CA PRO A 342 -7.05 -14.55 -14.95
C PRO A 342 -8.08 -13.40 -14.88
N ASP A 343 -8.95 -13.39 -13.87
CA ASP A 343 -9.96 -12.35 -13.63
C ASP A 343 -9.49 -11.24 -12.66
N THR A 344 -8.25 -11.33 -12.16
CA THR A 344 -7.70 -10.31 -11.25
C THR A 344 -7.77 -8.93 -11.89
N GLY A 345 -8.28 -7.98 -11.14
CA GLY A 345 -8.35 -6.58 -11.56
C GLY A 345 -9.52 -6.21 -12.46
N LEU A 346 -10.29 -7.18 -12.99
CA LEU A 346 -11.48 -6.88 -13.80
C LEU A 346 -12.50 -6.04 -13.04
N TRP A 347 -12.55 -6.17 -11.72
CA TRP A 347 -13.46 -5.43 -10.87
C TRP A 347 -13.19 -3.92 -10.83
N HIS A 348 -11.98 -3.46 -11.21
CA HIS A 348 -11.64 -2.04 -11.29
C HIS A 348 -12.37 -1.29 -12.40
N VAL A 349 -12.89 -1.97 -13.43
CA VAL A 349 -13.64 -1.30 -14.51
C VAL A 349 -15.00 -0.74 -14.08
N VAL A 350 -15.32 -0.82 -12.80
CA VAL A 350 -16.56 -0.35 -12.18
C VAL A 350 -16.31 0.24 -10.79
N ASP A 351 -15.07 0.63 -10.47
CA ASP A 351 -14.71 1.14 -9.14
C ASP A 351 -14.78 2.67 -9.00
N GLY A 352 -15.28 3.33 -10.06
CA GLY A 352 -15.46 4.78 -10.11
C GLY A 352 -14.23 5.55 -10.58
N VAL A 353 -13.11 4.88 -10.92
CA VAL A 353 -11.84 5.51 -11.29
C VAL A 353 -11.58 5.40 -12.79
N ILE A 354 -11.33 6.55 -13.41
CA ILE A 354 -10.90 6.62 -14.82
C ILE A 354 -9.38 6.80 -14.81
N ASP A 355 -8.63 5.70 -14.79
CA ASP A 355 -7.17 5.73 -14.86
C ASP A 355 -6.72 5.99 -16.30
N LYS A 356 -5.76 6.90 -16.46
CA LYS A 356 -5.16 7.26 -17.76
C LYS A 356 -3.73 6.73 -17.91
N THR A 357 -3.22 5.99 -16.93
CA THR A 357 -1.81 5.59 -16.85
C THR A 357 -1.58 4.10 -16.71
N ASP A 358 -2.41 3.38 -15.93
CA ASP A 358 -2.27 1.96 -15.54
C ASP A 358 -0.84 1.41 -15.68
N HIS A 359 0.04 1.89 -14.78
CA HIS A 359 1.44 1.47 -14.75
C HIS A 359 1.65 -0.02 -14.42
N TYR A 360 0.58 -0.73 -14.03
CA TYR A 360 0.64 -2.08 -13.47
C TYR A 360 -0.06 -3.13 -14.33
N ARG A 361 -0.84 -2.71 -15.34
CA ARG A 361 -1.61 -3.55 -16.27
C ARG A 361 -2.66 -4.42 -15.59
N CYS A 362 -3.10 -4.03 -14.40
CA CYS A 362 -4.07 -4.78 -13.59
C CYS A 362 -5.23 -3.91 -13.10
N LEU A 363 -5.26 -2.63 -13.47
CA LEU A 363 -6.31 -1.67 -13.08
C LEU A 363 -7.29 -1.41 -14.22
N THR A 364 -6.88 -1.73 -15.45
CA THR A 364 -7.71 -1.66 -16.64
C THR A 364 -7.97 -3.07 -17.14
N TRP A 365 -9.16 -3.31 -17.70
CA TRP A 365 -9.34 -4.51 -18.51
C TRP A 365 -8.51 -4.35 -19.78
N GLN A 366 -7.69 -5.35 -20.08
CA GLN A 366 -6.94 -5.47 -21.33
C GLN A 366 -7.15 -6.87 -21.89
N ASP A 367 -7.68 -6.98 -23.10
CA ASP A 367 -7.82 -8.25 -23.77
C ASP A 367 -6.45 -8.92 -24.05
N ALA A 368 -6.40 -10.25 -23.98
CA ALA A 368 -5.20 -11.06 -24.12
C ALA A 368 -4.95 -11.64 -25.53
N THR A 369 -5.90 -11.48 -26.45
CA THR A 369 -5.86 -11.99 -27.82
C THR A 369 -5.59 -10.87 -28.83
N ASP A 370 -4.30 -10.56 -29.02
CA ASP A 370 -3.88 -9.48 -29.95
C ASP A 370 -4.39 -9.70 -31.38
N ASP A 371 -5.00 -8.66 -31.95
CA ASP A 371 -5.53 -8.60 -33.33
C ASP A 371 -6.64 -9.63 -33.64
N GLU A 372 -7.21 -10.27 -32.61
CA GLU A 372 -8.33 -11.20 -32.72
C GLU A 372 -9.61 -10.56 -32.16
N PHE A 373 -10.74 -10.74 -32.86
CA PHE A 373 -12.03 -10.17 -32.48
C PHE A 373 -13.15 -11.18 -32.83
N PRO A 374 -14.29 -11.19 -32.11
CA PRO A 374 -14.72 -10.19 -31.14
C PRO A 374 -14.22 -10.44 -29.71
N ASP A 375 -13.94 -9.33 -29.00
CA ASP A 375 -13.72 -9.32 -27.56
C ASP A 375 -15.00 -8.94 -26.84
N TRP A 376 -15.13 -9.33 -25.57
CA TRP A 376 -16.24 -8.87 -24.75
C TRP A 376 -15.88 -8.64 -23.29
N LEU A 377 -16.55 -7.65 -22.69
CA LEU A 377 -16.58 -7.38 -21.25
C LEU A 377 -18.04 -7.42 -20.79
N GLU A 378 -18.37 -8.33 -19.88
CA GLU A 378 -19.70 -8.51 -19.29
C GLU A 378 -19.70 -8.01 -17.84
N ILE A 379 -20.74 -7.27 -17.48
CA ILE A 379 -21.03 -6.88 -16.10
C ILE A 379 -22.40 -7.42 -15.73
N ARG A 380 -22.45 -8.29 -14.72
CA ARG A 380 -23.69 -8.84 -14.16
C ARG A 380 -24.03 -8.13 -12.85
N LEU A 381 -25.24 -7.59 -12.81
CA LEU A 381 -25.86 -6.97 -11.64
C LEU A 381 -26.46 -8.04 -10.71
N PRO A 382 -26.59 -7.76 -9.40
CA PRO A 382 -27.19 -8.70 -8.45
C PRO A 382 -28.69 -8.93 -8.68
N GLN A 383 -29.36 -7.99 -9.34
CA GLN A 383 -30.76 -8.07 -9.72
C GLN A 383 -31.00 -7.33 -11.04
N ALA A 384 -32.14 -7.58 -11.68
CA ALA A 384 -32.51 -6.89 -12.89
C ALA A 384 -32.93 -5.43 -12.61
N HIS A 385 -32.48 -4.52 -13.47
CA HIS A 385 -32.82 -3.09 -13.45
C HIS A 385 -33.33 -2.64 -14.81
N ALA A 386 -34.14 -1.58 -14.85
CA ALA A 386 -34.56 -0.94 -16.09
C ALA A 386 -33.44 -0.02 -16.59
N VAL A 387 -32.40 -0.60 -17.19
CA VAL A 387 -31.20 0.12 -17.66
C VAL A 387 -31.54 0.91 -18.92
N GLY A 388 -31.16 2.20 -18.95
CA GLY A 388 -31.41 3.09 -20.10
C GLY A 388 -30.20 3.92 -20.53
N ARG A 389 -29.11 3.91 -19.74
CA ARG A 389 -27.90 4.67 -20.04
C ARG A 389 -26.65 3.91 -19.62
N ILE A 390 -25.67 3.82 -20.53
CA ILE A 390 -24.38 3.17 -20.30
C ILE A 390 -23.27 4.12 -20.76
N VAL A 391 -22.27 4.34 -19.90
CA VAL A 391 -21.08 5.13 -20.24
C VAL A 391 -19.89 4.20 -20.28
N VAL A 392 -19.12 4.24 -21.37
CA VAL A 392 -17.90 3.43 -21.55
C VAL A 392 -16.71 4.37 -21.64
N TYR A 393 -15.65 4.06 -20.89
CA TYR A 393 -14.38 4.77 -20.93
C TYR A 393 -13.28 3.84 -21.49
N PRO A 394 -13.03 3.90 -22.81
CA PRO A 394 -11.91 3.21 -23.43
C PRO A 394 -10.58 3.70 -22.83
N PHE A 395 -9.74 2.78 -22.36
CA PHE A 395 -8.38 3.14 -21.98
C PHE A 395 -7.57 3.46 -23.25
N GLU A 396 -6.84 4.57 -23.24
CA GLU A 396 -6.06 5.07 -24.39
C GLU A 396 -6.85 5.13 -25.72
N ASN A 397 -8.16 5.43 -25.66
CA ASN A 397 -9.04 5.44 -26.85
C ASN A 397 -9.02 4.11 -27.64
N SER A 398 -8.77 2.98 -26.96
CA SER A 398 -8.51 1.70 -27.64
C SER A 398 -9.71 1.15 -28.42
N LEU A 399 -10.96 1.45 -28.04
CA LEU A 399 -12.14 0.88 -28.67
C LEU A 399 -12.55 1.65 -29.94
N ARG A 400 -12.52 0.98 -31.11
CA ARG A 400 -12.86 1.59 -32.40
C ARG A 400 -14.29 1.30 -32.85
N ASP A 401 -14.62 0.00 -32.91
CA ASP A 401 -15.90 -0.51 -33.39
C ASP A 401 -16.45 -1.47 -32.33
N TYR A 402 -17.56 -1.11 -31.69
CA TYR A 402 -18.18 -1.95 -30.67
C TYR A 402 -19.69 -1.71 -30.54
N SER A 403 -20.35 -2.65 -29.88
CA SER A 403 -21.75 -2.51 -29.47
C SER A 403 -21.92 -2.71 -27.98
N VAL A 404 -22.90 -2.00 -27.41
CA VAL A 404 -23.37 -2.23 -26.06
C VAL A 404 -24.63 -3.08 -26.15
N GLN A 405 -24.69 -4.12 -25.32
CA GLN A 405 -25.75 -5.13 -25.34
C GLN A 405 -26.32 -5.33 -23.95
N ALA A 406 -27.63 -5.58 -23.89
CA ALA A 406 -28.35 -6.00 -22.69
C ALA A 406 -28.86 -7.44 -22.88
N PHE A 407 -28.89 -8.23 -21.81
CA PHE A 407 -29.43 -9.60 -21.87
C PHE A 407 -30.92 -9.61 -21.53
N VAL A 408 -31.74 -9.94 -22.52
CA VAL A 408 -33.19 -9.83 -22.44
C VAL A 408 -33.82 -11.13 -22.89
N ALA A 409 -34.68 -11.70 -22.05
CA ALA A 409 -35.43 -12.92 -22.35
C ALA A 409 -34.57 -14.11 -22.82
N GLY A 410 -33.31 -14.19 -22.36
CA GLY A 410 -32.39 -15.29 -22.68
C GLY A 410 -31.40 -14.99 -23.83
N ASP A 411 -31.49 -13.83 -24.47
CA ASP A 411 -30.66 -13.46 -25.61
C ASP A 411 -30.01 -12.07 -25.44
N TRP A 412 -28.86 -11.87 -26.10
CA TRP A 412 -28.21 -10.56 -26.16
C TRP A 412 -28.87 -9.65 -27.20
N GLN A 413 -29.32 -8.48 -26.76
CA GLN A 413 -29.89 -7.44 -27.60
C GLN A 413 -28.97 -6.23 -27.65
N THR A 414 -28.60 -5.78 -28.85
CA THR A 414 -27.84 -4.54 -29.03
C THR A 414 -28.72 -3.34 -28.73
N VAL A 415 -28.27 -2.50 -27.80
CA VAL A 415 -28.95 -1.27 -27.37
C VAL A 415 -28.23 0.00 -27.86
N GLY A 416 -26.96 -0.12 -28.26
CA GLY A 416 -26.18 0.95 -28.87
C GLY A 416 -24.98 0.39 -29.64
N SER A 417 -24.51 1.12 -30.66
CA SER A 417 -23.33 0.75 -31.45
C SER A 417 -22.58 1.99 -31.90
N VAL A 418 -21.27 1.85 -32.02
CA VAL A 418 -20.39 2.87 -32.60
C VAL A 418 -19.42 2.25 -33.60
N GLN A 419 -18.96 3.07 -34.54
CA GLN A 419 -17.96 2.71 -35.53
C GLN A 419 -16.94 3.86 -35.70
N GLY A 420 -15.69 3.51 -35.99
CA GLY A 420 -14.61 4.45 -36.29
C GLY A 420 -14.31 5.44 -35.17
N GLN A 421 -14.51 5.05 -33.92
CA GLN A 421 -14.31 5.94 -32.77
C GLN A 421 -12.86 5.99 -32.30
N GLU A 422 -12.47 7.14 -31.76
CA GLU A 422 -11.19 7.39 -31.10
C GLU A 422 -11.43 8.45 -30.00
N ILE A 423 -12.24 8.09 -29.00
CA ILE A 423 -12.71 9.04 -27.97
C ILE A 423 -12.54 8.48 -26.56
N GLU A 424 -12.29 9.39 -25.61
CA GLU A 424 -12.01 9.05 -24.20
C GLU A 424 -13.24 8.49 -23.45
N SER A 425 -14.45 8.83 -23.90
CA SER A 425 -15.69 8.32 -23.31
C SER A 425 -16.84 8.37 -24.30
N ILE A 426 -17.77 7.43 -24.18
CA ILE A 426 -18.99 7.37 -24.99
C ILE A 426 -20.19 7.12 -24.09
N THR A 427 -21.22 7.97 -24.20
CA THR A 427 -22.52 7.75 -23.55
C THR A 427 -23.49 7.14 -24.56
N HIS A 428 -24.10 6.02 -24.19
CA HIS A 428 -25.17 5.34 -24.92
C HIS A 428 -26.48 5.53 -24.16
N GLU A 429 -27.44 6.22 -24.75
CA GLU A 429 -28.80 6.38 -24.22
C GLU A 429 -29.79 5.62 -25.10
N PHE A 430 -30.72 4.90 -24.49
CA PHE A 430 -31.70 4.06 -25.18
C PHE A 430 -32.98 3.91 -24.36
N GLU A 431 -34.04 3.41 -25.01
CA GLU A 431 -35.30 3.09 -24.30
C GLU A 431 -35.03 2.05 -23.20
N PRO A 432 -35.44 2.28 -21.94
CA PRO A 432 -35.07 1.40 -20.84
C PRO A 432 -35.41 -0.07 -21.06
N VAL A 433 -34.44 -0.93 -20.80
CA VAL A 433 -34.51 -2.38 -20.94
C VAL A 433 -34.30 -3.03 -19.58
N VAL A 434 -35.21 -3.93 -19.19
CA VAL A 434 -35.06 -4.71 -17.96
C VAL A 434 -34.03 -5.82 -18.17
N THR A 435 -32.88 -5.71 -17.51
CA THR A 435 -31.75 -6.66 -17.64
C THR A 435 -31.00 -6.82 -16.32
N ASP A 436 -30.42 -7.99 -16.08
CA ASP A 436 -29.49 -8.28 -14.98
C ASP A 436 -28.02 -8.25 -15.43
N ARG A 437 -27.74 -8.02 -16.71
CA ARG A 437 -26.37 -7.96 -17.23
C ARG A 437 -26.26 -7.13 -18.50
N VAL A 438 -25.12 -6.50 -18.67
CA VAL A 438 -24.75 -5.72 -19.85
C VAL A 438 -23.41 -6.23 -20.39
N ARG A 439 -23.18 -6.04 -21.69
CA ARG A 439 -21.94 -6.45 -22.35
C ARG A 439 -21.48 -5.41 -23.35
N ILE A 440 -20.20 -5.12 -23.33
CA ILE A 440 -19.49 -4.42 -24.41
C ILE A 440 -18.94 -5.51 -25.34
N LEU A 441 -19.42 -5.55 -26.57
CA LEU A 441 -18.95 -6.48 -27.61
C LEU A 441 -18.11 -5.69 -28.62
N VAL A 442 -16.79 -5.85 -28.55
CA VAL A 442 -15.83 -5.12 -29.38
C VAL A 442 -15.52 -5.93 -30.63
N THR A 443 -15.66 -5.30 -31.78
CA THR A 443 -15.39 -5.90 -33.10
C THR A 443 -14.13 -5.34 -33.76
N ALA A 444 -13.60 -4.21 -33.26
CA ALA A 444 -12.28 -3.73 -33.59
C ALA A 444 -11.75 -2.71 -32.56
N ALA A 445 -10.42 -2.67 -32.42
CA ALA A 445 -9.68 -1.69 -31.63
C ALA A 445 -8.81 -0.76 -32.51
N ASN A 446 -8.40 0.38 -31.95
CA ASN A 446 -7.40 1.30 -32.52
C ASN A 446 -5.95 0.83 -32.26
N GLY A 447 -5.78 -0.14 -31.36
CA GLY A 447 -4.54 -0.86 -31.11
C GLY A 447 -4.72 -2.37 -31.34
N LYS A 448 -3.83 -3.17 -30.76
CA LYS A 448 -3.86 -4.63 -30.89
C LYS A 448 -4.93 -5.31 -30.03
N ASN A 449 -5.41 -4.67 -28.98
CA ASN A 449 -6.32 -5.26 -28.01
C ASN A 449 -7.37 -4.23 -27.55
N SER A 450 -8.50 -4.75 -27.08
CA SER A 450 -9.54 -3.96 -26.42
C SER A 450 -9.12 -3.60 -25.00
N MET A 451 -9.25 -2.34 -24.60
CA MET A 451 -8.94 -1.88 -23.24
C MET A 451 -10.01 -0.93 -22.68
N VAL A 452 -10.44 -1.16 -21.44
CA VAL A 452 -11.46 -0.34 -20.75
C VAL A 452 -10.98 -0.02 -19.35
N THR A 453 -11.07 1.25 -18.97
CA THR A 453 -10.75 1.68 -17.59
C THR A 453 -11.99 1.78 -16.70
N GLU A 454 -13.16 2.07 -17.25
CA GLU A 454 -14.37 2.27 -16.46
C GLU A 454 -15.61 2.04 -17.33
N VAL A 455 -16.66 1.51 -16.70
CA VAL A 455 -18.01 1.38 -17.25
C VAL A 455 -19.00 1.81 -16.19
N GLU A 456 -19.93 2.67 -16.59
CA GLU A 456 -21.03 3.11 -15.74
C GLU A 456 -22.37 2.67 -16.35
N VAL A 457 -23.33 2.33 -15.50
CA VAL A 457 -24.66 1.83 -15.94
C VAL A 457 -25.74 2.50 -15.10
N TYR A 458 -26.78 3.03 -15.74
CA TYR A 458 -27.84 3.82 -15.10
C TYR A 458 -29.23 3.43 -15.63
N GLU A 459 -30.27 3.68 -14.84
CA GLU A 459 -31.67 3.50 -15.28
C GLU A 459 -32.12 4.55 -16.31
N ARG A 460 -31.58 5.78 -16.25
CA ARG A 460 -31.78 6.86 -17.24
C ARG A 460 -30.54 7.74 -17.38
#